data_AF-A0A935FQH7-F1
#
_entry.id   AF-A0A935FQH7-F1
#
_cell.length_a   1.000
_cell.length_b   1.000
_cell.length_c   1.000
_cell.angle_alpha   90.00
_cell.angle_beta   90.00
_cell.angle_gamma   90.00
#
_symmetry.space_group_name_H-M   'P 1'
#
loop_
_entity.id
_entity.type
_entity.pdbx_description
1 polymer ?
#
loop_
_entity_poly.entity_id
_entity_poly.type
_entity_poly.pdbx_seq_one_letter_code
_entity_poly.pdbx_strand_id
1 'polypeptide(L)'
;MQDTRYKNEAFEIRKKTVEEDLFSFNNDGNIRASEFRSTFIEALNVNELDWAETFADKYIPRLNQRIRKDIDNYCNARIAYERHDYDKAIQSASNVNINQIFSNST
;
A
#
# COMPACT_ATOMS: atom_id res chain seq x y z
N MET A 1 1.14 27.11 -4.61
CA MET A 1 0.23 25.94 -4.61
C MET A 1 0.76 24.97 -5.65
N GLN A 2 1.24 23.80 -5.24
CA GLN A 2 1.70 22.77 -6.16
C GLN A 2 0.45 22.15 -6.80
N ASP A 3 0.39 22.11 -8.13
CA ASP A 3 -0.77 21.61 -8.87
C ASP A 3 -1.05 20.16 -8.47
N THR A 4 -2.20 19.85 -7.88
CA THR A 4 -2.52 18.47 -7.43
C THR A 4 -3.06 17.59 -8.56
N ARG A 5 -3.36 18.15 -9.73
CA ARG A 5 -3.95 17.42 -10.87
C ARG A 5 -3.03 16.31 -11.38
N TYR A 6 -1.72 16.55 -11.41
CA TYR A 6 -0.77 15.53 -11.87
C TYR A 6 -0.76 14.28 -10.98
N LYS A 7 -1.11 14.39 -9.68
CA LYS A 7 -1.15 13.24 -8.77
C LYS A 7 -2.33 12.32 -9.09
N ASN A 8 -3.49 12.89 -9.41
CA ASN A 8 -4.66 12.14 -9.84
C ASN A 8 -4.40 11.45 -11.18
N GLU A 9 -3.85 12.18 -12.15
CA GLU A 9 -3.49 11.59 -13.46
C GLU A 9 -2.44 10.47 -13.33
N ALA A 10 -1.43 10.65 -12.49
CA ALA A 10 -0.45 9.61 -12.20
C ALA A 10 -1.11 8.38 -11.54
N PHE A 11 -2.08 8.60 -10.65
CA PHE A 11 -2.82 7.51 -10.02
C PHE A 11 -3.73 6.76 -11.01
N GLU A 12 -4.34 7.43 -11.98
CA GLU A 12 -5.10 6.74 -13.05
C GLU A 12 -4.20 5.80 -13.86
N ILE A 13 -2.97 6.21 -14.18
CA ILE A 13 -1.98 5.35 -14.83
C ILE A 13 -1.66 4.15 -13.93
N ARG A 14 -1.47 4.38 -12.63
CA ARG A 14 -1.20 3.30 -11.66
C ARG A 14 -2.36 2.31 -11.55
N LYS A 15 -3.62 2.78 -11.51
CA LYS A 15 -4.82 1.91 -11.52
C LYS A 15 -4.81 0.99 -12.73
N LYS A 16 -4.53 1.54 -13.91
CA LYS A 16 -4.42 0.75 -15.15
C LYS A 16 -3.28 -0.29 -15.10
N THR A 17 -2.11 0.07 -14.56
CA THR A 17 -1.01 -0.90 -14.34
C THR A 17 -1.42 -2.07 -13.46
N VAL A 18 -2.19 -1.80 -12.40
CA VAL A 18 -2.71 -2.83 -11.48
C VAL A 18 -3.76 -3.72 -12.16
N GLU A 19 -4.66 -3.13 -12.94
CA GLU A 19 -5.72 -3.83 -13.69
C GLU A 19 -5.14 -4.77 -14.75
N GLU A 20 -4.05 -4.36 -15.40
CA GLU A 20 -3.32 -5.16 -16.41
C GLU A 20 -2.31 -6.14 -15.78
N ASP A 21 -2.25 -6.23 -14.45
CA ASP A 21 -1.31 -7.07 -13.67
C ASP A 21 0.18 -6.83 -13.96
N LEU A 22 0.54 -5.60 -14.33
CA LEU A 22 1.89 -5.19 -14.75
C LEU A 22 2.82 -4.88 -13.56
N PHE A 23 2.78 -5.71 -12.52
CA PHE A 23 3.62 -5.52 -11.34
C PHE A 23 5.08 -5.91 -11.58
N SER A 24 5.98 -5.26 -10.85
CA SER A 24 7.34 -5.74 -10.68
C SER A 24 7.39 -6.87 -9.65
N PHE A 25 7.83 -8.05 -10.08
CA PHE A 25 8.00 -9.22 -9.22
C PHE A 25 9.44 -9.32 -8.67
N ASN A 26 9.59 -9.98 -7.54
CA ASN A 26 10.88 -10.44 -7.05
C ASN A 26 11.24 -11.81 -7.66
N ASN A 27 12.44 -12.32 -7.36
CA ASN A 27 12.91 -13.60 -7.90
C ASN A 27 12.06 -14.80 -7.46
N ASP A 28 11.31 -14.67 -6.37
CA ASP A 28 10.40 -15.68 -5.83
C ASP A 28 8.98 -15.59 -6.44
N GLY A 29 8.76 -14.74 -7.45
CA GLY A 29 7.46 -14.54 -8.09
C GLY A 29 6.44 -13.76 -7.27
N ASN A 30 6.85 -13.13 -6.16
CA ASN A 30 5.99 -12.28 -5.34
C ASN A 30 6.06 -10.82 -5.80
N ILE A 31 5.00 -10.05 -5.58
CA ILE A 31 5.03 -8.60 -5.80
C ILE A 31 6.09 -7.99 -4.87
N ARG A 32 6.89 -7.06 -5.39
CA ARG A 32 7.86 -6.31 -4.58
C ARG A 32 7.14 -5.45 -3.54
N ALA A 33 7.59 -5.49 -2.30
CA ALA A 33 7.00 -4.69 -1.21
C ALA A 33 7.00 -3.18 -1.52
N SER A 34 8.05 -2.68 -2.18
CA SER A 34 8.17 -1.29 -2.61
C SER A 34 7.10 -0.90 -3.63
N GLU A 35 6.79 -1.79 -4.57
CA GLU A 35 5.79 -1.57 -5.63
C GLU A 35 4.38 -1.52 -5.02
N PHE A 36 4.07 -2.51 -4.19
CA PHE A 36 2.81 -2.56 -3.44
C PHE A 36 2.63 -1.31 -2.57
N ARG A 37 3.65 -0.97 -1.77
CA ARG A 37 3.58 0.17 -0.85
C ARG A 37 3.41 1.49 -1.60
N SER A 38 4.15 1.71 -2.68
CA SER A 38 4.05 2.95 -3.47
C SER A 38 2.65 3.10 -4.08
N THR A 39 2.08 2.00 -4.59
CA THR A 39 0.72 1.97 -5.14
C THR A 39 -0.33 2.29 -4.08
N PHE A 40 -0.24 1.64 -2.94
CA PHE A 40 -1.13 1.90 -1.81
C PHE A 40 -1.05 3.36 -1.34
N ILE A 41 0.16 3.91 -1.18
CA ILE A 41 0.36 5.28 -0.71
C ILE A 41 -0.11 6.32 -1.74
N GLU A 42 0.06 6.06 -3.03
CA GLU A 42 -0.47 6.92 -4.08
C GLU A 42 -2.00 7.03 -4.01
N ALA A 43 -2.70 5.91 -3.81
CA ALA A 43 -4.16 5.91 -3.61
C ALA A 43 -4.57 6.79 -2.42
N LEU A 44 -3.89 6.64 -1.27
CA LEU A 44 -4.16 7.47 -0.10
C LEU A 44 -3.91 8.96 -0.38
N ASN A 45 -2.84 9.29 -1.09
CA ASN A 45 -2.48 10.68 -1.41
C ASN A 45 -3.51 11.41 -2.29
N VAL A 46 -4.35 10.66 -3.02
CA VAL A 46 -5.45 11.20 -3.83
C VAL A 46 -6.82 10.96 -3.20
N ASN A 47 -6.86 10.52 -1.93
CA ASN A 47 -8.07 10.21 -1.15
C ASN A 47 -8.93 9.07 -1.72
N GLU A 48 -8.34 8.15 -2.48
CA GLU A 48 -9.02 6.96 -3.01
C GLU A 48 -8.97 5.82 -1.97
N LEU A 49 -9.59 6.06 -0.81
CA LEU A 49 -9.47 5.18 0.37
C LEU A 49 -10.10 3.80 0.16
N ASP A 50 -11.30 3.74 -0.41
CA ASP A 50 -12.00 2.48 -0.67
C ASP A 50 -11.26 1.62 -1.72
N TRP A 51 -10.65 2.28 -2.70
CA TRP A 51 -9.78 1.62 -3.67
C TRP A 51 -8.52 1.08 -2.98
N ALA A 52 -7.89 1.86 -2.09
CA ALA A 52 -6.70 1.44 -1.36
C ALA A 52 -6.96 0.22 -0.47
N GLU A 53 -8.12 0.17 0.19
CA GLU A 53 -8.58 -0.97 1.00
C GLU A 53 -8.79 -2.21 0.13
N THR A 54 -9.54 -2.07 -0.97
CA THR A 54 -9.77 -3.18 -1.93
C THR A 54 -8.47 -3.69 -2.56
N PHE A 55 -7.55 -2.79 -2.89
CA PHE A 55 -6.23 -3.11 -3.40
C PHE A 55 -5.42 -3.91 -2.37
N ALA A 56 -5.40 -3.47 -1.11
CA ALA A 56 -4.66 -4.15 -0.05
C ALA A 56 -5.17 -5.59 0.14
N ASP A 57 -6.48 -5.77 0.30
CA ASP A 57 -7.11 -7.09 0.47
C ASP A 57 -6.78 -8.05 -0.67
N LYS A 58 -6.79 -7.54 -1.92
CA LYS A 58 -6.54 -8.34 -3.11
C LYS A 58 -5.06 -8.72 -3.27
N TYR A 59 -4.12 -7.82 -2.97
CA TYR A 59 -2.71 -7.99 -3.35
C TYR A 59 -1.76 -8.32 -2.19
N ILE A 60 -2.15 -8.13 -0.92
CA ILE A 60 -1.37 -8.63 0.24
C ILE A 60 -1.05 -10.13 0.12
N PRO A 61 -1.99 -11.02 -0.29
CA PRO A 61 -1.69 -12.44 -0.47
C PRO A 61 -0.59 -12.75 -1.49
N ARG A 62 -0.28 -11.82 -2.39
CA ARG A 62 0.77 -11.95 -3.44
C ARG A 62 2.12 -11.39 -3.01
N LEU A 63 2.24 -10.89 -1.78
CA LEU A 63 3.52 -10.48 -1.19
C LEU A 63 4.25 -11.69 -0.59
N ASN A 64 5.53 -11.53 -0.28
CA ASN A 64 6.28 -12.55 0.45
C ASN A 64 5.61 -12.83 1.81
N GLN A 65 5.38 -14.10 2.14
CA GLN A 65 4.69 -14.51 3.36
C GLN A 65 5.30 -13.90 4.64
N ARG A 66 6.61 -13.68 4.67
CA ARG A 66 7.33 -13.12 5.83
C ARG A 66 6.86 -11.72 6.21
N ILE A 67 6.41 -10.93 5.25
CA ILE A 67 6.08 -9.51 5.44
C ILE A 67 4.57 -9.22 5.38
N ARG A 68 3.72 -10.20 4.98
CA ARG A 68 2.28 -9.99 4.74
C ARG A 68 1.58 -9.37 5.94
N LYS A 69 1.79 -9.94 7.13
CA LYS A 69 1.12 -9.49 8.36
C LYS A 69 1.51 -8.07 8.74
N ASP A 70 2.80 -7.73 8.60
CA ASP A 70 3.27 -6.38 8.90
C ASP A 70 2.71 -5.36 7.91
N ILE A 71 2.66 -5.71 6.61
CA ILE A 71 2.07 -4.84 5.58
C ILE A 71 0.56 -4.70 5.77
N ASP A 72 -0.15 -5.77 6.12
CA ASP A 72 -1.58 -5.74 6.43
C ASP A 72 -1.88 -4.81 7.61
N ASN A 73 -1.15 -4.95 8.71
CA ASN A 73 -1.26 -4.05 9.87
C ASN A 73 -0.94 -2.60 9.49
N TYR A 74 0.05 -2.36 8.63
CA TYR A 74 0.38 -1.03 8.15
C TYR A 74 -0.71 -0.42 7.28
N CYS A 75 -1.28 -1.19 6.34
CA CYS A 75 -2.39 -0.74 5.50
C CYS A 75 -3.61 -0.39 6.36
N ASN A 76 -3.98 -1.26 7.29
CA ASN A 76 -5.06 -1.02 8.25
C ASN A 76 -4.82 0.24 9.09
N ALA A 77 -3.61 0.42 9.62
CA ALA A 77 -3.25 1.61 10.38
C ALA A 77 -3.40 2.90 9.55
N ARG A 78 -2.94 2.88 8.30
CA ARG A 78 -3.01 4.03 7.40
C ARG A 78 -4.44 4.34 6.98
N ILE A 79 -5.24 3.34 6.59
CA ILE A 79 -6.66 3.53 6.25
C ILE A 79 -7.43 4.09 7.45
N ALA A 80 -7.26 3.51 8.64
CA ALA A 80 -7.90 3.99 9.85
C ALA A 80 -7.51 5.45 10.17
N TYR A 81 -6.22 5.78 10.03
CA TYR A 81 -5.74 7.15 10.19
C TYR A 81 -6.39 8.13 9.21
N GLU A 82 -6.44 7.80 7.90
CA GLU A 82 -7.07 8.66 6.89
C GLU A 82 -8.59 8.78 7.10
N ARG A 83 -9.23 7.76 7.69
CA ARG A 83 -10.65 7.79 8.09
C ARG A 83 -10.90 8.47 9.45
N HIS A 84 -9.87 9.02 10.09
CA HIS A 84 -9.92 9.63 11.43
C HIS A 84 -10.32 8.65 12.57
N ASP A 85 -10.18 7.35 12.35
CA ASP A 85 -10.32 6.32 13.39
C ASP A 85 -8.95 6.09 14.06
N TYR A 86 -8.59 7.02 14.94
CA TYR A 86 -7.26 7.05 15.55
C TYR A 86 -7.00 5.90 16.52
N ASP A 87 -8.05 5.39 17.18
CA ASP A 87 -7.93 4.26 18.10
C ASP A 87 -7.55 2.99 17.33
N LYS A 88 -8.26 2.70 16.22
CA LYS A 88 -7.92 1.59 15.32
C LYS A 88 -6.56 1.81 14.67
N ALA A 89 -6.22 3.05 14.29
CA ALA A 89 -4.93 3.35 13.71
C ALA A 89 -3.76 3.00 14.65
N ILE A 90 -3.85 3.39 15.93
CA ILE A 90 -2.82 3.08 16.94
C ILE A 90 -2.77 1.58 17.22
N GLN A 91 -3.92 0.92 17.35
CA GLN A 91 -3.99 -0.52 17.57
C GLN A 91 -3.27 -1.28 16.45
N SER A 92 -3.57 -0.97 15.19
CA SER A 92 -2.92 -1.61 14.04
C SER A 92 -1.43 -1.27 13.97
N ALA A 93 -1.06 0.01 14.16
CA ALA A 93 0.34 0.46 14.09
C ALA A 93 1.24 -0.20 15.15
N SER A 94 0.71 -0.49 16.34
CA SER A 94 1.46 -1.16 17.42
C SER A 94 1.94 -2.57 17.06
N ASN A 95 1.33 -3.19 16.04
CA ASN A 95 1.63 -4.54 15.58
C ASN A 95 2.49 -4.58 14.31
N VAL A 96 3.09 -3.45 13.90
CA VAL A 96 3.88 -3.32 12.66
C VAL A 96 5.37 -3.38 12.96
N ASN A 97 6.08 -4.34 12.37
CA ASN A 97 7.54 -4.25 12.26
C ASN A 97 7.92 -3.34 11.09
N ILE A 98 8.09 -2.05 11.37
CA ILE A 98 8.34 -1.01 10.36
C ILE A 98 9.59 -1.28 9.52
N ASN A 99 10.59 -1.98 10.09
CA ASN A 99 11.82 -2.31 9.38
C ASN A 99 11.52 -3.23 8.19
N GLN A 100 10.59 -4.18 8.31
CA GLN A 100 10.25 -5.06 7.19
C GLN A 100 9.55 -4.35 6.03
N ILE A 101 8.98 -3.18 6.28
CA ILE A 101 8.23 -2.39 5.29
C ILE A 101 9.16 -1.41 4.54
N PHE A 102 10.16 -0.88 5.24
CA PHE A 102 11.04 0.18 4.73
C PHE A 102 12.49 -0.26 4.52
N SER A 103 12.89 -1.46 4.94
CA SER A 103 14.24 -1.97 4.71
C SER A 103 14.44 -2.32 3.23
N ASN A 104 15.20 -1.50 2.52
CA ASN A 104 15.81 -1.83 1.23
C ASN A 104 17.06 -2.72 1.42
N SER A 105 17.01 -3.71 2.32
CA SER A 105 18.18 -4.54 2.61
C SER A 105 18.35 -5.62 1.54
N THR A 106 19.10 -5.24 0.49
CA THR A 106 19.99 -6.04 -0.39
C THR A 106 19.59 -7.47 -0.71
#